data_AF-A0A7D8EMI1-F1
#
_entry.id   AF-A0A7D8EMI1-F1
#
_cell.length_a   1.000
_cell.length_b   1.000
_cell.length_c   1.000
_cell.angle_alpha   90.00
_cell.angle_beta   90.00
_cell.angle_gamma   90.00
#
_symmetry.space_group_name_H-M   'P 1'
#
loop_
_entity.id
_entity.type
_entity.pdbx_description
1 polymer ?
#
loop_
_entity_poly.entity_id
_entity_poly.type
_entity_poly.pdbx_seq_one_letter_code
_entity_poly.pdbx_strand_id
1 'polypeptide(L)' 'MHRKTGVLEVISLYLEDDIRPGVSLQKGIWQAISAFAAWQRASRVMLGQCPPGLFSAMRHGWEIDPAP' A
#
# COMPACT_ATOMS: atom_id res chain seq x y z
N MET A 1 13.15 -0.11 21.11
CA MET A 1 12.11 -0.03 20.06
C MET A 1 12.60 0.96 19.00
N HIS A 2 13.23 0.42 17.94
CA HIS A 2 13.88 1.19 16.88
C HIS A 2 12.80 1.61 15.87
N ARG A 3 12.08 2.71 16.13
CA ARG A 3 11.19 3.34 15.16
C ARG A 3 12.03 4.02 14.08
N LYS A 4 12.75 3.23 13.26
CA LYS A 4 13.37 3.77 12.06
C LYS A 4 12.25 4.02 11.04
N THR A 5 12.20 5.27 10.59
CA THR A 5 11.61 5.76 9.33
C THR A 5 10.11 6.00 9.17
N GLY A 6 9.21 5.53 10.03
CA GLY A 6 7.77 5.86 9.84
C GLY A 6 7.24 5.45 8.46
N VAL A 7 7.84 4.40 7.88
CA VAL A 7 7.46 3.83 6.59
C VAL A 7 6.79 2.50 6.85
N LEU A 8 5.62 2.28 6.27
CA LEU A 8 5.02 0.96 6.12
C LEU A 8 5.54 0.35 4.81
N GLU A 9 6.32 -0.72 4.92
CA GLU A 9 6.80 -1.47 3.76
C GLU A 9 5.91 -2.68 3.50
N VAL A 10 5.32 -2.73 2.31
CA VAL A 10 4.58 -3.90 1.80
C VAL A 10 5.52 -4.68 0.90
N ILE A 11 6.07 -5.76 1.41
CA ILE A 11 7.12 -6.54 0.72
C ILE A 11 6.58 -7.16 -0.57
N SER A 12 5.38 -7.74 -0.53
CA SER A 12 4.77 -8.38 -1.70
C SER A 12 3.25 -8.41 -1.60
N LEU A 13 2.59 -8.15 -2.72
CA LEU A 13 1.16 -8.36 -2.93
C LEU A 13 0.96 -9.45 -3.99
N TYR A 14 -0.06 -10.26 -3.77
CA TYR A 14 -0.51 -11.31 -4.66
C TYR A 14 -2.02 -11.21 -4.82
N LEU A 15 -2.51 -11.56 -6.00
CA LEU A 15 -3.93 -11.80 -6.22
C LEU A 15 -4.11 -13.32 -6.34
N GLU A 16 -5.26 -13.82 -5.90
CA GLU A 16 -5.63 -15.19 -6.19
C GLU A 16 -5.84 -15.38 -7.69
N ASP A 17 -5.75 -16.64 -8.12
CA ASP A 17 -6.03 -17.02 -9.49
C ASP A 17 -7.43 -16.54 -9.90
N ASP A 18 -7.57 -16.12 -11.16
CA ASP A 18 -8.78 -15.52 -11.76
C ASP A 18 -9.22 -14.14 -11.23
N ILE A 19 -8.54 -13.57 -10.22
CA ILE A 19 -8.83 -12.20 -9.79
C ILE A 19 -8.15 -11.19 -10.72
N ARG A 20 -8.98 -10.45 -11.46
CA ARG A 20 -8.50 -9.40 -12.36
C ARG A 20 -8.34 -8.07 -11.61
N PRO A 21 -7.16 -7.42 -11.69
CA PRO A 21 -7.00 -6.09 -11.13
C PRO A 21 -7.90 -5.09 -11.87
N GLY A 22 -8.58 -4.25 -11.10
CA GLY A 22 -9.47 -3.21 -11.59
C GLY A 22 -9.51 -2.02 -10.64
N VAL A 23 -10.08 -0.90 -11.11
CA VAL A 23 -10.07 0.38 -10.37
C VAL A 23 -10.66 0.24 -8.97
N SER A 24 -11.77 -0.49 -8.81
CA SER A 24 -12.43 -0.69 -7.52
C SER A 24 -11.56 -1.51 -6.56
N LEU A 25 -10.95 -2.60 -7.03
CA LEU A 25 -10.07 -3.44 -6.21
C LEU A 25 -8.82 -2.66 -5.77
N GLN A 26 -8.19 -1.95 -6.71
CA GLN A 26 -7.04 -1.11 -6.40
C GLN A 26 -7.37 -0.04 -5.36
N LYS A 27 -8.52 0.62 -5.50
CA LYS A 27 -8.98 1.63 -4.53
C LYS A 27 -9.21 1.02 -3.15
N GLY A 28 -9.86 -0.14 -3.07
CA GLY A 28 -10.09 -0.83 -1.79
C GLY A 28 -8.79 -1.22 -1.09
N ILE A 29 -7.85 -1.81 -1.84
CA ILE A 29 -6.52 -2.17 -1.31
C ILE A 29 -5.76 -0.92 -0.86
N TRP A 30 -5.78 0.15 -1.66
CA TRP A 30 -5.15 1.42 -1.30
C TRP A 30 -5.71 1.99 0.02
N GLN A 31 -7.04 2.00 0.18
CA GLN A 31 -7.69 2.47 1.40
C GLN A 31 -7.31 1.63 2.62
N ALA A 32 -7.31 0.30 2.47
CA ALA A 32 -6.97 -0.62 3.56
C ALA A 32 -5.51 -0.44 4.02
N ILE A 33 -4.57 -0.39 3.08
CA ILE A 33 -3.15 -0.18 3.38
C ILE A 33 -2.93 1.21 3.99
N SER A 34 -3.60 2.25 3.48
CA SER A 34 -3.45 3.62 3.99
C SER A 34 -4.00 3.76 5.41
N ALA A 35 -5.17 3.18 5.68
CA ALA A 35 -5.75 3.17 7.04
C ALA A 35 -4.84 2.44 8.02
N PHE A 36 -4.25 1.31 7.60
CA PHE A 36 -3.31 0.56 8.41
C PHE A 36 -2.01 1.33 8.67
N ALA A 37 -1.46 1.99 7.65
CA ALA A 37 -0.29 2.85 7.78
C ALA A 37 -0.54 4.00 8.77
N ALA A 38 -1.69 4.68 8.65
CA ALA A 38 -2.09 5.73 9.58
C ALA A 38 -2.23 5.22 11.02
N TRP A 39 -2.84 4.04 11.23
CA TRP A 39 -2.94 3.41 12.54
C TRP A 39 -1.57 3.12 13.17
N GLN A 40 -0.58 2.72 12.36
CA GLN A 40 0.80 2.55 12.79
C GLN A 40 1.57 3.86 12.99
N ARG A 41 0.96 5.00 12.64
CA ARG A 41 1.59 6.33 12.57
C ARG A 41 2.75 6.37 11.57
N ALA A 42 2.61 5.66 10.45
CA ALA A 42 3.50 5.78 9.30
C ALA A 42 3.12 7.01 8.48
N SER A 43 4.11 7.72 7.93
CA SER A 43 3.96 8.86 7.03
C SER A 43 4.12 8.47 5.55
N ARG A 44 4.56 7.24 5.26
CA ARG A 44 4.75 6.76 3.90
C ARG A 44 4.52 5.26 3.79
N VAL A 45 3.94 4.84 2.66
CA VAL A 45 3.86 3.45 2.24
C VAL A 45 4.87 3.21 1.12
N MET A 46 5.58 2.08 1.18
CA MET A 46 6.41 1.59 0.08
C MET A 46 5.87 0.23 -0.38
N LEU A 47 5.85 0.03 -1.69
CA LEU A 47 5.44 -1.22 -2.31
C LEU A 47 6.66 -1.91 -2.91
N GLY A 48 6.82 -3.19 -2.57
CA GLY A 48 7.76 -4.09 -3.22
C GLY A 48 7.11 -4.74 -4.44
N GLN A 49 7.01 -6.08 -4.43
CA GLN A 49 6.40 -6.81 -5.53
C GLN A 49 4.88 -6.57 -5.58
N CYS A 50 4.37 -6.15 -6.74
CA CYS A 50 2.94 -6.04 -7.00
C CYS A 50 2.51 -6.91 -8.19
N PRO A 51 1.28 -7.43 -8.17
CA PRO A 51 0.68 -8.12 -9.31
C PRO A 51 0.62 -7.18 -10.53
N PRO A 52 0.84 -7.69 -11.76
CA PRO A 52 0.73 -6.89 -12.97
C PRO A 52 -0.64 -6.22 -13.07
N GLY A 53 -0.67 -4.90 -13.31
CA GLY A 53 -1.92 -4.14 -13.43
C GLY A 53 -2.42 -3.52 -12.12
N LEU A 54 -1.87 -3.91 -10.96
CA LEU A 54 -2.15 -3.28 -9.67
C LEU A 54 -1.04 -2.27 -9.32
N PHE A 55 -1.41 -1.03 -9.01
CA PHE A 55 -0.48 0.04 -8.64
C PHE A 55 0.64 0.31 -9.67
N SER A 56 0.43 0.01 -10.96
CA SER A 56 1.42 0.23 -12.01
C SER A 56 1.90 1.69 -12.10
N ALA A 57 1.02 2.65 -11.76
CA ALA A 57 1.32 4.08 -11.71
C ALA A 57 1.94 4.54 -10.37
N MET A 58 1.89 3.71 -9.33
CA MET A 58 2.30 4.02 -7.94
C MET A 58 3.31 2.99 -7.43
N ARG A 59 4.23 2.53 -8.29
CA ARG A 59 5.17 1.44 -7.96
C ARG A 59 6.08 1.73 -6.78
N HIS A 60 6.31 3.00 -6.44
CA HIS A 60 7.13 3.41 -5.30
C HIS A 60 6.33 3.64 -4.01
N GLY A 61 5.03 3.30 -4.02
CA GLY A 61 4.08 3.60 -2.95
C GLY A 61 3.59 5.04 -2.98
N TRP A 62 3.14 5.54 -1.82
CA TRP A 62 2.55 6.87 -1.66
C TRP A 62 2.78 7.42 -0.25
N GLU A 63 2.61 8.72 -0.09
CA GLU A 63 2.66 9.39 1.21
C GLU A 63 1.31 9.27 1.91
N ILE A 64 1.35 9.18 3.23
CA ILE A 64 0.16 9.17 4.08
C ILE A 64 0.07 10.54 4.72
N ASP A 65 -0.99 11.26 4.40
CA ASP A 65 -1.32 12.46 5.16
C ASP A 65 -1.52 12.06 6.62
N PRO A 66 -0.87 12.73 7.58
CA PRO A 66 -1.18 12.52 8.98
C PRO A 66 -2.68 12.78 9.15
N ALA A 67 -3.38 11.81 9.75
CA ALA A 67 -4.76 12.04 10.14
C ALA A 67 -4.84 13.33 10.98
N PRO A 68 -5.85 14.19 10.73
CA PRO A 68 -5.98 15.48 11.41
C PRO A 68 -6.06 15.35 12.93
#